data_AF-A0A1H3GRI3-F1
#
_entry.id   AF-A0A1H3GRI3-F1
#
_cell.length_a   1.000
_cell.length_b   1.000
_cell.length_c   1.000
_cell.angle_alpha   90.00
_cell.angle_beta   90.00
_cell.angle_gamma   90.00
#
_symmetry.space_group_name_H-M   'P 1'
#
loop_
_entity.id
_entity.type
_entity.pdbx_description
1 polymer ?
#
loop_
_entity_poly.entity_id
_entity_poly.type
_entity_poly.pdbx_seq_one_letter_code
_entity_poly.pdbx_strand_id
1 'polypeptide(L)'
;MENNLILELIKFEIKKKKITKDSVIEKFEKASNRNDINRNFINISLDVSGFDEELIMNELVILQEHNRKRIKFDDGWESVSGFIHSFLLNETDKLVSISVPLPHIIKLLENIKKSN
;
A
#
# COMPACT_ATOMS: atom_id res chain seq x y z
N MET A 1 -0.08 13.22 6.69
CA MET A 1 0.88 12.27 7.30
C MET A 1 2.23 12.53 6.65
N GLU A 2 2.99 13.49 7.16
CA GLU A 2 4.25 13.92 6.53
C GLU A 2 5.50 13.22 7.08
N ASN A 3 5.40 12.36 8.11
CA ASN A 3 6.54 11.62 8.67
C ASN A 3 6.12 10.20 9.08
N ASN A 4 6.01 9.27 8.14
CA ASN A 4 5.78 7.84 8.43
C ASN A 4 6.86 7.03 7.73
N LEU A 5 7.68 6.30 8.50
CA LEU A 5 8.81 5.52 8.01
C LEU A 5 8.36 4.48 6.97
N ILE A 6 7.29 3.74 7.25
CA ILE A 6 6.79 2.72 6.32
C ILE A 6 6.40 3.35 4.98
N LEU A 7 5.73 4.51 4.99
CA LEU A 7 5.37 5.22 3.77
C LEU A 7 6.60 5.67 2.96
N GLU A 8 7.67 6.09 3.63
CA GLU A 8 8.94 6.43 2.96
C GLU A 8 9.63 5.20 2.36
N LEU A 9 9.63 4.07 3.07
CA LEU A 9 10.15 2.79 2.56
C LEU A 9 9.34 2.33 1.33
N ILE A 10 8.03 2.50 1.33
CA ILE A 10 7.15 2.23 0.17
C ILE A 10 7.55 3.12 -1.02
N LYS A 11 7.71 4.43 -0.80
CA LYS A 11 8.12 5.37 -1.86
C LYS A 11 9.50 4.99 -2.42
N PHE A 12 10.44 4.59 -1.55
CA PHE A 12 11.76 4.14 -1.95
C PHE A 12 11.69 2.89 -2.85
N GLU A 13 10.95 1.86 -2.43
CA GLU A 13 10.82 0.63 -3.22
C GLU A 13 10.08 0.86 -4.54
N ILE A 14 9.09 1.76 -4.58
CA ILE A 14 8.42 2.18 -5.84
C ILE A 14 9.42 2.80 -6.81
N LYS A 15 10.28 3.71 -6.33
CA LYS A 15 11.33 4.34 -7.14
C LYS A 15 12.34 3.32 -7.64
N LYS A 16 12.83 2.44 -6.75
CA LYS A 16 13.81 1.39 -7.05
C LYS A 16 13.29 0.40 -8.11
N LYS A 17 12.03 -0.04 -7.99
CA LYS A 17 11.38 -0.93 -8.95
C LYS A 17 10.91 -0.23 -10.23
N LYS A 18 11.12 1.10 -10.35
CA LYS A 18 10.70 1.93 -11.48
C LYS A 18 9.21 1.76 -11.80
N ILE A 19 8.37 1.64 -10.77
CA ILE A 19 6.92 1.53 -10.94
C ILE A 19 6.40 2.88 -11.45
N THR A 20 5.74 2.87 -12.61
CA THR A 20 5.21 4.09 -13.25
C THR A 20 3.70 4.18 -13.12
N LYS A 21 3.16 5.40 -13.15
CA LYS A 21 1.71 5.64 -13.07
C LYS A 21 0.96 4.88 -14.17
N ASP A 22 1.47 4.94 -15.40
CA ASP A 22 0.84 4.32 -16.56
C ASP A 22 0.77 2.79 -16.39
N SER A 23 1.84 2.16 -15.89
CA SER A 23 1.85 0.71 -15.62
C SER A 23 0.85 0.28 -14.54
N VAL A 24 0.61 1.15 -13.54
CA VAL A 24 -0.33 0.89 -12.45
C VAL A 24 -1.77 1.08 -12.91
N ILE A 25 -2.03 2.11 -13.74
CA ILE A 25 -3.34 2.35 -14.36
C ILE A 25 -3.72 1.16 -15.26
N GLU A 26 -2.81 0.71 -16.13
CA GLU A 26 -3.08 -0.43 -17.01
C GLU A 26 -3.43 -1.70 -16.21
N LYS A 27 -2.71 -1.94 -15.10
CA LYS A 27 -3.01 -3.05 -14.20
C LYS A 27 -4.38 -2.90 -13.54
N PHE A 28 -4.74 -1.69 -13.10
CA PHE A 28 -6.02 -1.40 -12.46
C PHE A 28 -7.17 -1.61 -13.44
N GLU A 29 -7.11 -1.05 -14.64
CA GLU A 29 -8.14 -1.23 -15.68
C GLU A 29 -8.32 -2.71 -16.06
N LYS A 30 -7.23 -3.46 -16.20
CA LYS A 30 -7.29 -4.91 -16.46
C LYS A 30 -7.94 -5.70 -15.34
N ALA A 31 -7.72 -5.32 -14.08
CA ALA A 31 -8.31 -5.98 -12.91
C ALA A 31 -9.80 -5.64 -12.76
N SER A 32 -10.17 -4.37 -12.94
CA SER A 32 -11.56 -3.91 -12.94
C SER A 32 -12.41 -4.58 -14.02
N ASN A 33 -11.88 -4.71 -15.24
CA ASN A 33 -12.60 -5.39 -16.34
C ASN A 33 -12.86 -6.89 -16.09
N ARG A 34 -12.14 -7.51 -15.15
CA ARG A 34 -12.29 -8.94 -14.81
C ARG A 34 -13.07 -9.16 -13.52
N ASN A 35 -13.55 -8.10 -12.85
CA ASN A 35 -14.10 -8.17 -11.49
C ASN A 35 -13.15 -8.89 -10.50
N ASP A 36 -11.84 -8.86 -10.76
CA ASP A 36 -10.85 -9.58 -9.97
C ASP A 36 -10.30 -8.66 -8.88
N ILE A 37 -11.07 -8.54 -7.80
CA ILE A 37 -10.74 -7.71 -6.63
C ILE A 37 -9.36 -8.10 -6.05
N ASN A 38 -8.96 -9.37 -6.17
CA ASN A 38 -7.66 -9.87 -5.68
C ASN A 38 -6.47 -9.33 -6.49
N ARG A 39 -6.69 -8.71 -7.67
CA ARG A 39 -5.64 -8.11 -8.50
C ARG A 39 -5.50 -6.59 -8.33
N ASN A 40 -6.33 -5.96 -7.49
CA ASN A 40 -6.34 -4.51 -7.26
C ASN A 40 -5.26 -4.01 -6.28
N PHE A 41 -4.19 -4.79 -6.12
CA PHE A 41 -3.08 -4.46 -5.21
C PHE A 41 -1.72 -4.59 -5.91
N ILE A 42 -0.72 -3.93 -5.35
CA ILE A 42 0.70 -4.21 -5.61
C ILE A 42 1.34 -4.73 -4.32
N ASN A 43 2.13 -5.80 -4.46
CA ASN A 43 2.89 -6.34 -3.35
C ASN A 43 4.26 -5.67 -3.31
N ILE A 44 4.62 -5.10 -2.16
CA ILE A 44 5.90 -4.44 -1.93
C ILE A 44 6.55 -5.11 -0.73
N SER A 45 7.83 -5.48 -0.88
CA SER A 45 8.64 -6.02 0.20
C SER A 45 9.54 -4.92 0.72
N LEU A 46 9.50 -4.68 2.03
CA LEU A 46 10.27 -3.65 2.72
C LEU A 46 11.32 -4.33 3.60
N ASP A 47 12.56 -3.89 3.48
CA ASP A 47 13.61 -4.24 4.44
C ASP A 47 13.47 -3.35 5.68
N VAL A 48 13.25 -3.98 6.83
CA VAL A 48 13.08 -3.31 8.12
C VAL A 48 14.17 -3.69 9.13
N SER A 49 15.24 -4.36 8.69
CA SER A 49 16.32 -4.87 9.55
C SER A 49 17.02 -3.81 10.41
N GLY A 50 16.99 -2.54 9.99
CA GLY A 50 17.60 -1.42 10.69
C GLY A 50 16.68 -0.67 11.66
N PHE A 51 15.45 -1.14 11.91
CA PHE A 51 14.44 -0.40 12.67
C PHE A 51 13.86 -1.20 13.84
N ASP A 52 13.34 -0.47 14.82
CA ASP A 52 12.64 -1.04 15.97
C ASP A 52 11.32 -1.70 15.56
N GLU A 53 11.07 -2.92 16.05
CA GLU A 53 9.93 -3.73 15.64
C GLU A 53 8.59 -3.15 16.12
N GLU A 54 8.54 -2.58 17.32
CA GLU A 54 7.33 -1.96 17.86
C GLU A 54 6.95 -0.73 17.04
N LEU A 55 7.94 0.09 16.64
CA LEU A 55 7.74 1.21 15.72
C LEU A 55 7.17 0.74 14.37
N ILE A 56 7.77 -0.28 13.76
CA ILE A 56 7.33 -0.84 12.47
C ILE A 56 5.88 -1.34 12.56
N MET A 57 5.56 -2.10 13.60
CA MET A 57 4.22 -2.65 13.79
C MET A 57 3.19 -1.54 14.02
N ASN A 58 3.50 -0.55 14.85
CA ASN A 58 2.61 0.58 15.10
C ASN A 58 2.32 1.37 13.82
N GLU A 59 3.34 1.67 13.02
CA GLU A 59 3.14 2.38 11.76
C GLU A 59 2.37 1.58 10.71
N LEU A 60 2.60 0.26 10.62
CA LEU A 60 1.83 -0.63 9.74
C LEU A 60 0.35 -0.64 10.10
N VAL A 61 0.03 -0.73 11.39
CA VAL A 61 -1.35 -0.67 11.89
C VAL A 61 -1.98 0.69 11.57
N ILE A 62 -1.27 1.79 11.81
CA ILE A 62 -1.74 3.14 11.47
C ILE A 62 -2.09 3.22 9.97
N LEU A 63 -1.23 2.73 9.07
CA LEU A 63 -1.47 2.76 7.64
C LEU A 63 -2.61 1.83 7.19
N GLN A 64 -2.81 0.69 7.86
CA GLN A 64 -3.90 -0.24 7.58
C GLN A 64 -5.27 0.32 8.01
N GLU A 65 -5.32 1.02 9.14
CA GLU A 65 -6.52 1.66 9.66
C GLU A 65 -6.77 3.04 9.02
N HIS A 66 -5.74 3.67 8.42
CA HIS A 66 -5.84 5.01 7.86
C HIS A 66 -6.88 5.09 6.73
N ASN A 67 -7.86 5.98 6.88
CA ASN A 67 -8.98 6.16 5.93
C ASN A 67 -9.81 4.89 5.69
N ARG A 68 -9.73 3.90 6.58
CA ARG A 68 -10.64 2.76 6.56
C ARG A 68 -12.06 3.28 6.78
N LYS A 69 -12.92 3.13 5.76
CA LYS A 69 -14.32 3.55 5.82
C LYS A 69 -15.22 2.34 5.67
N ARG A 70 -16.29 2.27 6.45
CA ARG A 70 -17.36 1.32 6.20
C ARG A 70 -18.36 1.99 5.27
N ILE A 71 -18.58 1.43 4.09
CA ILE A 71 -19.61 1.87 3.15
C ILE A 71 -20.77 0.89 3.25
N LYS A 72 -21.99 1.42 3.35
CA LYS A 72 -23.21 0.63 3.33
C LYS A 72 -23.66 0.48 1.87
N PHE A 73 -23.74 -0.73 1.40
CA PHE A 73 -24.38 -1.14 0.14
C PHE A 73 -25.76 -1.73 0.44
N ASP A 74 -26.57 -1.94 -0.61
CA ASP A 74 -27.94 -2.44 -0.48
C ASP A 74 -28.01 -3.86 0.11
N ASP A 75 -26.91 -4.61 0.02
CA ASP A 75 -26.72 -5.99 0.48
C ASP A 75 -25.83 -6.13 1.73
N GLY A 76 -25.28 -5.04 2.27
CA GLY A 76 -24.48 -5.11 3.50
C GLY A 76 -23.57 -3.92 3.77
N TRP A 77 -22.67 -4.08 4.75
CA TRP A 77 -21.58 -3.14 4.99
C TRP A 77 -20.29 -3.70 4.43
N GLU A 78 -19.65 -2.98 3.51
CA GLU A 78 -18.29 -3.29 3.06
C GLU A 78 -17.28 -2.36 3.72
N SER A 79 -16.10 -2.90 4.05
CA SER A 79 -14.97 -2.09 4.52
C SER A 79 -14.09 -1.71 3.33
N VAL A 80 -13.96 -0.42 3.06
CA VAL A 80 -12.90 0.11 2.21
C VAL A 80 -11.59 0.01 2.99
N SER A 81 -10.63 -0.75 2.46
CA SER A 81 -9.32 -0.93 3.07
C SER A 81 -8.60 0.40 3.26
N GLY A 82 -7.78 0.50 4.32
CA GLY A 82 -6.89 1.65 4.47
C GLY A 82 -5.78 1.70 3.42
N PHE A 83 -4.76 2.54 3.66
CA PHE A 83 -3.66 2.72 2.71
C PHE A 83 -2.93 1.41 2.43
N ILE A 84 -2.77 0.55 3.44
CA ILE A 84 -2.33 -0.84 3.30
C ILE A 84 -3.54 -1.75 3.47
N HIS A 85 -3.71 -2.71 2.56
CA HIS A 85 -4.75 -3.73 2.68
C HIS A 85 -4.36 -4.81 3.70
N SER A 86 -3.15 -5.35 3.55
CA SER A 86 -2.59 -6.38 4.42
C SER A 86 -1.07 -6.27 4.47
N PHE A 87 -0.48 -6.81 5.53
CA PHE A 87 0.96 -6.97 5.65
C PHE A 87 1.31 -8.30 6.32
N LEU A 88 2.52 -8.78 6.07
CA LEU A 88 3.11 -9.97 6.69
C LEU A 88 4.55 -9.63 7.08
N LEU A 89 4.85 -9.69 8.38
CA LEU A 89 6.21 -9.56 8.89
C LEU A 89 6.87 -10.94 8.92
N ASN A 90 8.03 -11.06 8.28
CA ASN A 90 8.93 -12.20 8.46
C ASN A 90 9.99 -11.80 9.48
N GLU A 91 9.90 -12.37 10.68
CA GLU A 91 10.81 -12.08 11.79
C GLU A 91 12.25 -12.55 11.54
N THR A 92 12.43 -13.60 10.74
CA THR A 92 13.75 -14.18 10.46
C THR A 92 14.55 -13.31 9.51
N ASP A 93 13.93 -12.87 8.41
CA ASP A 93 14.59 -12.07 7.38
C ASP A 93 14.44 -10.56 7.61
N LYS A 94 13.69 -10.16 8.65
CA LYS A 94 13.30 -8.77 8.93
C LYS A 94 12.76 -8.06 7.69
N LEU A 95 11.90 -8.77 6.97
CA LEU A 95 11.19 -8.29 5.78
C LEU A 95 9.71 -8.13 6.08
N VAL A 96 9.12 -7.03 5.64
CA VAL A 96 7.66 -6.84 5.65
C VAL A 96 7.15 -6.91 4.22
N SER A 97 6.27 -7.86 3.94
CA SER A 97 5.52 -7.91 2.67
C SER A 97 4.18 -7.21 2.86
N ILE A 98 3.93 -6.14 2.10
CA ILE A 98 2.68 -5.37 2.17
C ILE A 98 1.90 -5.45 0.86
N SER A 99 0.58 -5.41 0.96
CA SER A 99 -0.33 -5.28 -0.17
C SER A 99 -0.92 -3.86 -0.18
N VAL A 100 -0.56 -3.06 -1.17
CA VAL A 100 -1.04 -1.67 -1.30
C VAL A 100 -2.07 -1.59 -2.43
N PRO A 101 -3.29 -1.08 -2.20
CA PRO A 101 -4.27 -0.91 -3.26
C PRO A 101 -3.78 0.02 -4.37
N LEU A 102 -4.01 -0.34 -5.63
CA LEU A 102 -3.53 0.42 -6.80
C LEU A 102 -3.95 1.90 -6.78
N PRO A 103 -5.18 2.29 -6.35
CA PRO A 103 -5.55 3.70 -6.23
C PRO A 103 -4.65 4.51 -5.29
N HIS A 104 -4.14 3.91 -4.22
CA HIS A 104 -3.23 4.56 -3.29
C HIS A 104 -1.83 4.75 -3.91
N ILE A 105 -1.36 3.79 -4.70
CA ILE A 105 -0.11 3.90 -5.46
C ILE A 105 -0.19 5.02 -6.50
N ILE A 106 -1.29 5.12 -7.23
CA ILE A 106 -1.51 6.19 -8.22
C ILE A 106 -1.40 7.56 -7.54
N LYS A 107 -2.10 7.76 -6.42
CA LYS A 107 -2.03 9.00 -5.63
C LYS A 107 -0.62 9.27 -5.10
N LEU A 108 0.08 8.23 -4.65
CA LEU A 108 1.46 8.37 -4.14
C LEU A 108 2.41 8.85 -5.26
N LEU A 109 2.30 8.28 -6.46
CA LEU A 109 3.10 8.66 -7.62
C LEU A 109 2.81 10.10 -8.10
N GLU A 110 1.58 10.58 -7.97
CA GLU A 110 1.22 11.98 -8.24
C GLU A 110 1.89 12.94 -7.27
N ASN A 111 1.98 12.58 -5.99
CA ASN A 111 2.63 13.39 -4.97
C ASN A 111 4.15 13.39 -5.13
N ILE A 112 4.77 12.24 -5.46
CA ILE A 112 6.23 12.17 -5.70
C ILE A 112 6.65 13.11 -6.84
N LYS A 113 5.85 13.24 -7.91
CA LYS A 113 6.17 14.14 -9.04
C LYS A 113 6.12 15.63 -8.69
N LYS A 114 5.40 16.03 -7.63
CA LYS A 114 5.26 17.43 -7.22
C LYS A 114 6.39 17.92 -6.30
N SER A 115 7.20 17.00 -5.78
CA SER A 115 8.28 17.29 -4.82
C SER A 115 9.67 17.38 -5.47
N ASN A 116 9.75 17.32 -6.80
CA ASN A 116 10.94 17.59 -7.61
C ASN A 116 10.69 18.82 -8.48
#